data_AF-A0A1H7G575-F1
#
_entry.id   AF-A0A1H7G575-F1
#
_cell.length_a   1.000
_cell.length_b   1.000
_cell.length_c   1.000
_cell.angle_alpha   90.00
_cell.angle_beta   90.00
_cell.angle_gamma   90.00
#
_symmetry.space_group_name_H-M   'P 1'
#
loop_
_entity.id
_entity.type
_entity.pdbx_description
1 polymer ?
#
loop_
_entity_poly.entity_id
_entity_poly.type
_entity_poly.pdbx_seq_one_letter_code
_entity_poly.pdbx_strand_id
1 'polypeptide(L)'
;MLNLLAVFLVCSGIGIAVHIAIDLTHRPQSMKIMNAVWILTALWGSYLALWAYNKFGQGAPMKMGGGEMKMDMSDMKGMEMSDMKGMSMSGMKDMNMDMSMGDMSMNRPHWQSVALSALHCGAGCTLADIIGEWFTNYIPVTVAGSQLIGNWVLDFILALIIGVYFQFYAIREMERISAGKALSRAFKADFFSLLSWQIGMYGWMAIVYFVLFVNEPLPKDTWIFWFMMQLAMLFGFFCAYPMNALLIKLGVKKGM
;
A
#
# COMPACT_ATOMS: atom_id res chain seq x y z
N MET A 1 -28.69 16.06 -12.04
CA MET A 1 -27.32 16.21 -12.60
C MET A 1 -26.28 15.49 -11.76
N LEU A 2 -26.23 15.69 -10.43
CA LEU A 2 -25.25 15.03 -9.54
C LEU A 2 -25.25 13.49 -9.66
N ASN A 3 -26.41 12.84 -9.70
CA ASN A 3 -26.48 11.38 -9.82
C ASN A 3 -25.86 10.86 -11.13
N LEU A 4 -26.05 11.55 -12.26
CA LEU A 4 -25.44 11.15 -13.54
C LEU A 4 -23.92 11.28 -13.49
N LEU A 5 -23.41 12.34 -12.86
CA LEU A 5 -21.99 12.52 -12.62
C LEU A 5 -21.43 11.41 -11.72
N ALA A 6 -22.13 11.10 -10.63
CA ALA A 6 -21.76 10.03 -9.70
C ALA A 6 -21.69 8.67 -10.41
N VAL A 7 -22.72 8.31 -11.17
CA VAL A 7 -22.74 7.10 -11.99
C VAL A 7 -21.56 7.08 -12.96
N PHE A 8 -21.36 8.15 -13.72
CA PHE A 8 -20.26 8.23 -14.69
C PHE A 8 -18.89 8.02 -14.03
N LEU A 9 -18.62 8.69 -12.90
CA LEU A 9 -17.33 8.60 -12.22
C LEU A 9 -17.11 7.24 -11.55
N VAL A 10 -18.12 6.70 -10.87
CA VAL A 10 -18.03 5.37 -10.25
C VAL A 10 -17.87 4.29 -11.32
N CYS A 11 -18.67 4.31 -12.39
CA CYS A 11 -18.53 3.36 -13.50
C CYS A 11 -17.18 3.51 -14.22
N SER A 12 -16.68 4.74 -14.40
CA SER A 12 -15.35 4.95 -14.97
C SER A 12 -14.25 4.35 -14.10
N GLY A 13 -14.34 4.49 -12.76
CA GLY A 13 -13.40 3.88 -11.83
C GLY A 13 -13.38 2.35 -11.94
N ILE A 14 -14.57 1.73 -12.02
CA ILE A 14 -14.69 0.28 -12.24
C ILE A 14 -14.10 -0.12 -13.60
N GLY A 15 -14.43 0.59 -14.68
CA GLY A 15 -13.91 0.30 -16.02
C GLY A 15 -12.39 0.42 -16.10
N ILE A 16 -11.81 1.43 -15.44
CA ILE A 16 -10.36 1.62 -15.34
C ILE A 16 -9.73 0.54 -14.48
N ALA A 17 -10.35 0.13 -13.36
CA ALA A 17 -9.86 -0.96 -12.53
C ALA A 17 -9.80 -2.27 -13.32
N VAL A 18 -10.81 -2.58 -14.13
CA VAL A 18 -10.81 -3.74 -15.04
C VAL A 18 -9.72 -3.59 -16.10
N HIS A 19 -9.55 -2.42 -16.71
CA HIS A 19 -8.49 -2.18 -17.68
C HIS A 19 -7.09 -2.41 -17.10
N ILE A 20 -6.82 -1.86 -15.91
CA ILE A 20 -5.54 -2.06 -15.19
C ILE A 20 -5.38 -3.53 -14.80
N ALA A 21 -6.44 -4.21 -14.34
CA ALA A 21 -6.38 -5.63 -14.02
C ALA A 21 -5.98 -6.48 -15.25
N ILE A 22 -6.54 -6.18 -16.43
CA ILE A 22 -6.19 -6.84 -17.69
C ILE A 22 -4.75 -6.52 -18.10
N ASP A 23 -4.30 -5.28 -17.98
CA ASP A 23 -2.91 -4.93 -18.31
C ASP A 23 -1.92 -5.67 -17.39
N LEU A 24 -2.24 -5.79 -16.10
CA LEU A 24 -1.42 -6.49 -15.11
C LEU A 24 -1.33 -8.02 -15.33
N THR A 25 -2.29 -8.65 -16.04
CA THR A 25 -2.13 -10.07 -16.43
C THR A 25 -1.06 -10.26 -17.50
N HIS A 26 -0.82 -9.24 -18.33
CA HIS A 26 0.21 -9.24 -19.36
C HIS A 26 1.53 -8.65 -18.86
N ARG A 27 1.48 -7.72 -17.91
CA ARG A 27 2.63 -6.98 -17.36
C ARG A 27 2.57 -6.94 -15.83
N PRO A 28 2.81 -8.08 -15.15
CA PRO A 28 2.72 -8.15 -13.71
C PRO A 28 3.78 -7.28 -13.03
N GLN A 29 3.43 -6.70 -11.88
CA GLN A 29 4.38 -5.95 -11.05
C GLN A 29 5.44 -6.86 -10.45
N SER A 30 6.63 -6.29 -10.20
CA SER A 30 7.70 -6.98 -9.46
C SER A 30 7.28 -7.35 -8.05
N MET A 31 6.54 -6.45 -7.37
CA MET A 31 5.90 -6.72 -6.09
C MET A 31 4.46 -7.17 -6.30
N LYS A 32 4.12 -8.39 -5.90
CA LYS A 32 2.80 -8.98 -6.18
C LYS A 32 1.65 -8.18 -5.58
N ILE A 33 1.85 -7.58 -4.42
CA ILE A 33 0.84 -6.76 -3.72
C ILE A 33 0.48 -5.51 -4.52
N MET A 34 1.45 -4.95 -5.25
CA MET A 34 1.19 -3.76 -6.06
C MET A 34 0.19 -4.01 -7.18
N ASN A 35 0.02 -5.25 -7.64
CA ASN A 35 -1.05 -5.60 -8.58
C ASN A 35 -2.43 -5.27 -7.97
N ALA A 36 -2.67 -5.70 -6.73
CA ALA A 36 -3.92 -5.43 -6.03
C ALA A 36 -4.07 -3.93 -5.71
N VAL A 37 -2.98 -3.27 -5.28
CA VAL A 37 -2.99 -1.84 -4.94
C VAL A 37 -3.44 -0.99 -6.13
N TRP A 38 -2.94 -1.27 -7.33
CA TRP A 38 -3.31 -0.51 -8.53
C TRP A 38 -4.78 -0.68 -8.90
N ILE A 39 -5.31 -1.90 -8.80
CA ILE A 39 -6.73 -2.19 -9.07
C ILE A 39 -7.62 -1.47 -8.05
N LEU A 40 -7.30 -1.56 -6.76
CA LEU A 40 -8.08 -0.91 -5.69
C LEU A 40 -7.99 0.61 -5.79
N THR A 41 -6.81 1.15 -6.12
CA THR A 41 -6.62 2.60 -6.33
C THR A 41 -7.47 3.11 -7.49
N ALA A 42 -7.64 2.33 -8.55
CA ALA A 42 -8.44 2.71 -9.71
C ALA A 42 -9.93 2.93 -9.38
N LEU A 43 -10.47 2.19 -8.41
CA LEU A 43 -11.87 2.29 -8.02
C LEU A 43 -12.25 3.69 -7.53
N TRP A 44 -11.34 4.39 -6.85
CA TRP A 44 -11.60 5.74 -6.34
C TRP A 44 -10.84 6.83 -7.07
N GLY A 45 -9.61 6.57 -7.51
CA GLY A 45 -8.79 7.53 -8.24
C GLY A 45 -9.17 7.69 -9.71
N SER A 46 -9.93 6.75 -10.29
CA SER A 46 -10.41 6.77 -11.69
C SER A 46 -9.30 7.22 -12.66
N TYR A 47 -9.50 8.31 -13.41
CA TYR A 47 -8.54 8.84 -14.37
C TYR A 47 -7.20 9.26 -13.76
N LEU A 48 -7.18 9.74 -12.50
CA LEU A 48 -5.93 10.07 -11.80
C LEU A 48 -5.12 8.80 -11.51
N ALA A 49 -5.80 7.72 -11.11
CA ALA A 49 -5.16 6.42 -10.90
C ALA A 49 -4.60 5.86 -12.22
N LEU A 50 -5.35 5.97 -13.33
CA LEU A 50 -4.88 5.54 -14.65
C LEU A 50 -3.63 6.32 -15.08
N TRP A 51 -3.63 7.64 -14.90
CA TRP A 51 -2.47 8.47 -15.18
C TRP A 51 -1.26 8.06 -14.32
N ALA A 52 -1.47 7.85 -13.02
CA ALA A 52 -0.42 7.43 -12.09
C ALA A 52 0.15 6.06 -12.49
N TYR A 53 -0.74 5.12 -12.82
CA TYR A 53 -0.39 3.79 -13.30
C TYR A 53 0.48 3.86 -14.55
N ASN A 54 0.06 4.63 -15.57
CA ASN A 54 0.82 4.76 -16.81
C ASN A 54 2.15 5.49 -16.63
N LYS A 55 2.25 6.43 -15.68
CA LYS A 55 3.44 7.25 -15.49
C LYS A 55 4.53 6.56 -14.66
N PHE A 56 4.15 5.84 -13.60
CA PHE A 56 5.12 5.22 -12.68
C PHE A 56 4.67 3.87 -12.10
N GLY A 57 3.48 3.40 -12.46
CA GLY A 57 2.96 2.10 -12.05
C GLY A 57 3.30 0.96 -13.00
N GLN A 58 3.45 1.20 -14.30
CA GLN A 58 3.92 0.18 -15.23
C GLN A 58 5.33 -0.24 -14.82
N GLY A 59 5.49 -1.49 -14.41
CA GLY A 59 6.76 -2.01 -13.90
C GLY A 59 7.85 -1.74 -14.93
N ALA A 60 8.88 -0.97 -14.57
CA ALA A 60 10.04 -0.89 -15.44
C ALA A 60 10.60 -2.31 -15.55
N PRO A 61 10.99 -2.76 -16.76
CA PRO A 61 11.55 -4.08 -16.93
C PRO A 61 12.73 -4.22 -15.97
N MET A 62 12.75 -5.29 -15.17
CA MET A 62 13.97 -5.70 -14.50
C MET A 62 15.00 -5.90 -15.60
N LYS A 63 15.90 -4.94 -15.78
CA LYS A 63 17.19 -5.26 -16.35
C LYS A 63 17.80 -6.20 -15.33
N MET A 64 17.80 -7.50 -15.64
CA MET A 64 18.81 -8.40 -15.11
C MET A 64 20.14 -7.85 -15.61
N GLY A 65 20.67 -6.84 -14.92
CA GLY A 65 22.07 -6.49 -15.02
C GLY A 65 22.79 -7.75 -14.58
N GLY A 66 23.48 -8.39 -15.52
CA GLY A 66 24.49 -9.39 -15.23
C GLY A 66 25.58 -8.70 -14.42
N GLY A 67 25.32 -8.51 -13.13
CA GLY A 67 26.31 -8.08 -12.17
C GLY A 67 27.31 -9.21 -12.09
N GLU A 68 28.44 -9.02 -12.77
CA GLU A 68 29.63 -9.82 -12.54
C GLU A 68 29.81 -9.95 -11.02
N MET A 69 29.81 -11.20 -10.54
CA MET A 69 30.21 -11.51 -9.18
C MET A 69 31.67 -11.09 -9.02
N LYS A 70 31.90 -9.84 -8.58
CA LYS A 70 33.20 -9.45 -8.03
C LYS A 70 33.29 -10.06 -6.63
N MET A 71 33.89 -11.25 -6.57
CA MET A 71 34.49 -11.72 -5.32
C MET A 71 35.65 -10.79 -5.01
N ASP A 72 35.52 -9.98 -3.96
CA ASP A 72 36.65 -9.25 -3.40
C ASP A 72 37.53 -10.27 -2.64
N MET A 73 38.63 -10.67 -3.26
CA MET A 73 39.61 -11.61 -2.68
C MET A 73 40.62 -10.90 -1.77
N SER A 74 40.23 -9.80 -1.13
CA SER A 74 41.08 -9.05 -0.20
C SER A 74 41.35 -9.80 1.11
N ASP A 75 40.49 -10.74 1.50
CA ASP A 75 40.59 -11.48 2.77
C ASP A 75 41.49 -12.74 2.70
N MET A 76 42.06 -13.08 1.54
CA MET A 76 43.02 -14.20 1.42
C MET A 76 44.48 -13.78 1.53
N LYS A 77 44.76 -12.49 1.80
CA LYS A 77 46.13 -11.98 1.91
C LYS A 77 46.70 -12.22 3.32
N GLY A 78 46.83 -13.49 3.71
CA GLY A 78 47.41 -13.85 5.00
C GLY A 78 47.42 -15.34 5.37
N MET A 79 46.85 -16.24 4.56
CA MET A 79 46.86 -17.67 4.87
C MET A 79 48.12 -18.35 4.31
N GLU A 80 48.98 -18.85 5.18
CA GLU A 80 50.08 -19.73 4.79
C GLU A 80 49.56 -21.12 4.39
N MET A 81 50.21 -21.72 3.38
CA MET A 81 49.83 -23.02 2.77
C MET A 81 49.84 -24.21 3.74
N SER A 82 50.39 -24.07 4.95
CA SER A 82 50.41 -25.12 5.97
C SER A 82 49.07 -25.31 6.69
N ASP A 83 48.22 -24.29 6.73
CA ASP A 83 46.95 -24.33 7.49
C ASP A 83 45.81 -25.02 6.71
N MET A 84 45.98 -25.24 5.41
CA MET A 84 45.00 -25.92 4.56
C MET A 84 44.96 -27.44 4.72
N LYS A 85 45.95 -28.05 5.38
CA LYS A 85 46.08 -29.52 5.45
C LYS A 85 45.16 -30.17 6.49
N GLY A 86 44.48 -29.37 7.32
CA GLY A 86 43.62 -29.85 8.42
C GLY A 86 42.13 -29.51 8.28
N MET A 87 41.70 -28.83 7.22
CA MET A 87 40.31 -28.38 7.10
C MET A 87 39.41 -29.51 6.57
N SER A 88 38.60 -30.08 7.44
CA SER A 88 37.50 -30.96 7.06
C SER A 88 36.37 -30.16 6.39
N MET A 89 35.67 -30.81 5.44
CA MET A 89 34.49 -30.26 4.73
C MET A 89 33.33 -29.79 5.64
N SER A 90 33.41 -30.00 6.97
CA SER A 90 32.43 -29.48 7.93
C SER A 90 32.70 -28.03 8.36
N GLY A 91 33.93 -27.53 8.26
CA GLY A 91 34.29 -26.16 8.68
C GLY A 91 33.86 -25.06 7.70
N MET A 92 33.46 -25.44 6.48
CA MET A 92 32.94 -24.50 5.48
C MET A 92 31.44 -24.17 5.65
N LYS A 93 30.72 -24.85 6.54
CA LYS A 93 29.28 -24.63 6.76
C LYS A 93 28.95 -23.36 7.55
N ASP A 94 29.93 -22.81 8.28
CA ASP A 94 29.73 -21.65 9.16
C ASP A 94 30.21 -20.33 8.54
N MET A 95 30.53 -20.32 7.24
CA MET A 95 30.67 -19.07 6.52
C MET A 95 29.26 -18.51 6.27
N ASN A 96 28.83 -17.65 7.20
CA ASN A 96 27.72 -16.72 7.03
C ASN A 96 27.99 -15.91 5.76
N MET A 97 27.49 -16.40 4.63
CA MET A 97 27.32 -15.61 3.43
C MET A 97 26.20 -14.62 3.71
N ASP A 98 26.52 -13.54 4.42
CA ASP A 98 25.70 -12.34 4.44
C ASP A 98 25.77 -11.74 3.03
N MET A 99 24.93 -12.30 2.17
CA MET A 99 24.61 -11.73 0.87
C MET A 99 23.85 -10.43 1.14
N SER A 100 24.60 -9.37 1.45
CA SER A 100 24.13 -8.01 1.31
C SER A 100 23.91 -7.79 -0.18
N MET A 101 22.74 -8.22 -0.64
CA MET A 101 22.19 -7.82 -1.92
C MET A 101 22.17 -6.30 -1.90
N GLY A 102 23.13 -5.70 -2.59
CA GLY A 102 23.19 -4.26 -2.80
C GLY A 102 21.79 -3.78 -3.15
N ASP A 103 21.38 -2.73 -2.44
CA ASP A 103 20.12 -2.02 -2.57
C ASP A 103 19.60 -2.07 -4.02
N MET A 104 18.67 -2.99 -4.29
CA MET A 104 17.94 -3.01 -5.56
C MET A 104 16.87 -1.91 -5.57
N SER A 105 17.20 -0.73 -5.05
CA SER A 105 16.35 0.44 -5.18
C SER A 105 16.33 0.81 -6.65
N MET A 106 15.24 0.41 -7.30
CA MET A 106 14.72 1.13 -8.45
C MET A 106 14.73 2.61 -8.08
N ASN A 107 15.65 3.38 -8.68
CA ASN A 107 15.97 4.75 -8.32
C ASN A 107 14.81 5.68 -8.73
N ARG A 108 13.67 5.54 -8.04
CA ARG A 108 12.46 6.30 -8.28
C ARG A 108 12.60 7.66 -7.60
N PRO A 109 12.18 8.75 -8.26
CA PRO A 109 12.03 10.04 -7.61
C PRO A 109 11.28 9.91 -6.27
N HIS A 110 11.76 10.59 -5.23
CA HIS A 110 11.22 10.48 -3.88
C HIS A 110 9.69 10.62 -3.83
N TRP A 111 9.12 11.55 -4.60
CA TRP A 111 7.67 11.78 -4.68
C TRP A 111 6.89 10.56 -5.19
N GLN A 112 7.43 9.78 -6.13
CA GLN A 112 6.76 8.58 -6.64
C GLN A 112 6.69 7.51 -5.56
N SER A 113 7.78 7.35 -4.81
CA SER A 113 7.86 6.36 -3.76
C SER A 113 6.98 6.70 -2.56
N VAL A 114 6.85 7.99 -2.24
CA VAL A 114 5.87 8.51 -1.25
C VAL A 114 4.44 8.26 -1.74
N ALA A 115 4.15 8.57 -3.01
CA ALA A 115 2.83 8.35 -3.59
C ALA A 115 2.45 6.86 -3.54
N LEU A 116 3.34 5.96 -4.00
CA LEU A 116 3.12 4.50 -3.95
C LEU A 116 2.90 4.00 -2.52
N SER A 117 3.70 4.52 -1.57
CA SER A 117 3.53 4.21 -0.15
C SER A 117 2.16 4.62 0.39
N ALA A 118 1.66 5.78 -0.02
CA ALA A 118 0.32 6.25 0.35
C ALA A 118 -0.78 5.44 -0.35
N LEU A 119 -0.64 5.17 -1.65
CA LEU A 119 -1.58 4.34 -2.43
C LEU A 119 -1.73 2.94 -1.85
N HIS A 120 -0.63 2.35 -1.37
CA HIS A 120 -0.68 1.05 -0.70
C HIS A 120 -1.52 1.06 0.58
N CYS A 121 -1.40 2.10 1.41
CA CYS A 121 -2.26 2.29 2.59
C CYS A 121 -3.71 2.51 2.16
N GLY A 122 -3.92 3.37 1.15
CA GLY A 122 -5.23 3.62 0.56
C GLY A 122 -5.91 2.38 -0.01
N ALA A 123 -5.16 1.41 -0.53
CA ALA A 123 -5.70 0.13 -0.99
C ALA A 123 -6.27 -0.70 0.18
N GLY A 124 -5.59 -0.71 1.33
CA GLY A 124 -6.09 -1.32 2.55
C GLY A 124 -7.40 -0.68 3.03
N CYS A 125 -7.45 0.66 3.07
CA CYS A 125 -8.68 1.40 3.36
C CYS A 125 -9.78 1.08 2.35
N THR A 126 -9.50 1.12 1.05
CA THR A 126 -10.48 0.85 -0.02
C THR A 126 -11.15 -0.50 0.19
N LEU A 127 -10.35 -1.54 0.47
CA LEU A 127 -10.88 -2.89 0.67
C LEU A 127 -11.69 -2.98 1.97
N ALA A 128 -11.22 -2.31 3.04
CA ALA A 128 -11.95 -2.23 4.30
C ALA A 128 -13.29 -1.52 4.13
N ASP A 129 -13.35 -0.39 3.43
CA ASP A 129 -14.58 0.36 3.20
C ASP A 129 -15.56 -0.44 2.35
N ILE A 130 -15.10 -1.12 1.29
CA ILE A 130 -15.97 -2.00 0.50
C ILE A 130 -16.57 -3.08 1.41
N ILE A 131 -15.76 -3.77 2.21
CA ILE A 131 -16.25 -4.86 3.06
C ILE A 131 -17.14 -4.33 4.19
N GLY A 132 -16.67 -3.29 4.90
CA GLY A 132 -17.26 -2.73 6.09
C GLY A 132 -18.56 -1.97 5.81
N GLU A 133 -18.61 -1.19 4.72
CA GLU A 133 -19.82 -0.47 4.34
C GLU A 133 -20.92 -1.43 3.88
N TRP A 134 -20.57 -2.47 3.11
CA TRP A 134 -21.55 -3.51 2.76
C TRP A 134 -22.00 -4.30 3.98
N PHE A 135 -21.10 -4.66 4.90
CA PHE A 135 -21.45 -5.37 6.13
C PHE A 135 -22.40 -4.53 7.01
N THR A 136 -22.05 -3.28 7.26
CA THR A 136 -22.81 -2.38 8.13
C THR A 136 -24.11 -1.90 7.50
N ASN A 137 -24.27 -2.03 6.17
CA ASN A 137 -25.57 -1.84 5.51
C ASN A 137 -26.61 -2.87 5.95
N TYR A 138 -26.19 -4.09 6.29
CA TYR A 138 -27.07 -5.16 6.75
C TYR A 138 -27.07 -5.32 8.28
N ILE A 139 -25.93 -5.09 8.92
CA ILE A 139 -25.74 -5.25 10.37
C ILE A 139 -25.32 -3.89 10.95
N PRO A 140 -26.27 -3.08 11.43
CA PRO A 140 -25.94 -1.76 11.95
C PRO A 140 -25.11 -1.88 13.23
N VAL A 141 -23.92 -1.29 13.22
CA VAL A 141 -23.03 -1.23 14.38
C VAL A 141 -23.14 0.15 15.00
N THR A 142 -23.32 0.20 16.32
CA THR A 142 -23.44 1.47 17.07
C THR A 142 -22.35 1.53 18.13
N VAL A 143 -21.63 2.65 18.17
CA VAL A 143 -20.64 2.94 19.22
C VAL A 143 -21.00 4.30 19.82
N ALA A 144 -21.00 4.40 21.15
CA ALA A 144 -21.38 5.61 21.88
C ALA A 144 -22.76 6.18 21.45
N GLY A 145 -23.70 5.33 21.09
CA GLY A 145 -25.04 5.72 20.64
C GLY A 145 -25.14 6.24 19.20
N SER A 146 -24.04 6.27 18.45
CA SER A 146 -24.01 6.72 17.04
C SER A 146 -23.67 5.57 16.10
N GLN A 147 -24.53 5.34 15.10
CA GLN A 147 -24.26 4.39 14.01
C GLN A 147 -23.12 4.85 13.12
N LEU A 148 -23.00 6.17 12.90
CA LEU A 148 -21.91 6.74 12.10
C LEU A 148 -20.54 6.43 12.74
N ILE A 149 -20.43 6.67 14.05
CA ILE A 149 -19.20 6.38 14.80
C ILE A 149 -18.94 4.86 14.84
N GLY A 150 -19.99 4.05 14.97
CA GLY A 150 -19.88 2.59 14.92
C GLY A 150 -19.28 2.09 13.61
N ASN A 151 -19.75 2.59 12.48
CA ASN A 151 -19.21 2.27 11.17
C ASN A 151 -17.75 2.69 11.06
N TRP A 152 -17.43 3.95 11.39
CA TRP A 152 -16.05 4.45 11.29
C TRP A 152 -15.05 3.70 12.17
N VAL A 153 -15.47 3.26 13.36
CA VAL A 153 -14.62 2.44 14.24
C VAL A 153 -14.41 1.05 13.62
N LEU A 154 -15.45 0.43 13.08
CA LEU A 154 -15.36 -0.86 12.41
C LEU A 154 -14.45 -0.77 11.18
N ASP A 155 -14.65 0.22 10.32
CA ASP A 155 -13.87 0.44 9.10
C ASP A 155 -12.41 0.74 9.44
N PHE A 156 -12.15 1.51 10.51
CA PHE A 156 -10.80 1.76 10.99
C PHE A 156 -10.09 0.48 11.43
N ILE A 157 -10.78 -0.38 12.18
CA ILE A 157 -10.22 -1.66 12.65
C ILE A 157 -9.94 -2.59 11.45
N LEU A 158 -10.89 -2.71 10.53
CA LEU A 158 -10.71 -3.50 9.31
C LEU A 158 -9.55 -2.97 8.46
N ALA A 159 -9.49 -1.65 8.25
CA ALA A 159 -8.43 -1.00 7.49
C ALA A 159 -7.06 -1.23 8.12
N LEU A 160 -6.94 -1.17 9.46
CA LEU A 160 -5.69 -1.45 10.16
C LEU A 160 -5.27 -2.92 10.01
N ILE A 161 -6.21 -3.87 10.13
CA ILE A 161 -5.90 -5.29 9.96
C ILE A 161 -5.42 -5.57 8.53
N ILE A 162 -6.15 -5.08 7.53
CA ILE A 162 -5.84 -5.29 6.11
C ILE A 162 -4.56 -4.54 5.71
N GLY A 163 -4.40 -3.30 6.15
CA GLY A 163 -3.23 -2.45 5.85
C GLY A 163 -1.95 -3.02 6.43
N VAL A 164 -1.96 -3.46 7.70
CA VAL A 164 -0.83 -4.17 8.32
C VAL A 164 -0.53 -5.48 7.59
N TYR A 165 -1.56 -6.22 7.17
CA TYR A 165 -1.38 -7.43 6.37
C TYR A 165 -0.67 -7.11 5.04
N PHE A 166 -1.14 -6.14 4.25
CA PHE A 166 -0.47 -5.74 3.01
C PHE A 166 0.97 -5.26 3.27
N GLN A 167 1.18 -4.45 4.30
CA GLN A 167 2.49 -3.87 4.60
C GLN A 167 3.49 -4.94 5.07
N PHE A 168 3.01 -5.95 5.80
CA PHE A 168 3.82 -7.08 6.23
C PHE A 168 4.36 -7.87 5.03
N TYR A 169 3.51 -8.22 4.07
CA TYR A 169 3.96 -8.95 2.89
C TYR A 169 4.86 -8.09 1.99
N ALA A 170 4.58 -6.79 1.86
CA ALA A 170 5.43 -5.88 1.07
C ALA A 170 6.85 -5.82 1.67
N ILE A 171 6.95 -5.68 2.99
CA ILE A 171 8.25 -5.68 3.68
C ILE A 171 8.97 -7.02 3.53
N ARG A 172 8.27 -8.15 3.59
CA ARG A 172 8.89 -9.48 3.40
C ARG A 172 9.35 -9.74 1.96
N GLU A 173 8.75 -9.08 0.98
CA GLU A 173 9.17 -9.13 -0.43
C GLU A 173 10.39 -8.23 -0.68
N MET A 174 10.47 -7.09 0.01
CA MET A 174 11.58 -6.13 -0.09
C MET A 174 12.79 -6.49 0.78
N GLU A 175 12.60 -7.13 1.93
CA GLU A 175 13.64 -7.38 2.92
C GLU A 175 13.59 -8.80 3.47
N ARG A 176 14.77 -9.41 3.66
CA ARG A 176 14.91 -10.69 4.36
C ARG A 176 15.02 -10.49 5.88
N ILE A 177 13.91 -10.16 6.52
CA ILE A 177 13.82 -10.02 7.98
C ILE A 177 12.91 -11.09 8.60
N SER A 178 13.09 -11.34 9.90
CA SER A 178 12.24 -12.26 10.66
C SER A 178 10.79 -11.78 10.72
N ALA A 179 9.84 -12.71 10.78
CA ALA A 179 8.41 -12.40 10.74
C ALA A 179 7.97 -11.41 11.85
N GLY A 180 8.48 -11.58 13.08
CA GLY A 180 8.14 -10.66 14.18
C GLY A 180 8.62 -9.22 13.93
N LYS A 181 9.84 -9.06 13.38
CA LYS A 181 10.39 -7.73 13.07
C LYS A 181 9.65 -7.10 11.89
N ALA A 182 9.28 -7.89 10.88
CA ALA A 182 8.44 -7.43 9.77
C ALA A 182 7.07 -6.94 10.26
N LEU A 183 6.42 -7.69 11.15
CA LEU A 183 5.11 -7.33 11.69
C LEU A 183 5.17 -6.03 12.50
N SER A 184 6.17 -5.87 13.37
CA SER A 184 6.33 -4.64 14.15
C SER A 184 6.58 -3.42 13.26
N ARG A 185 7.41 -3.55 12.21
CA ARG A 185 7.64 -2.48 11.24
C ARG A 185 6.38 -2.18 10.42
N ALA A 186 5.67 -3.21 9.98
CA ALA A 186 4.43 -3.08 9.23
C ALA A 186 3.37 -2.33 10.06
N PHE A 187 3.18 -2.71 11.32
CA PHE A 187 2.26 -2.04 12.23
C PHE A 187 2.60 -0.56 12.41
N LYS A 188 3.86 -0.23 12.72
CA LYS A 188 4.26 1.17 12.91
C LYS A 188 4.10 2.00 11.63
N ALA A 189 4.51 1.45 10.49
CA ALA A 189 4.44 2.16 9.23
C ALA A 189 2.98 2.39 8.79
N ASP A 190 2.13 1.38 8.95
CA ASP A 190 0.74 1.44 8.51
C ASP A 190 -0.13 2.26 9.48
N PHE A 191 0.01 2.08 10.80
CA PHE A 191 -0.80 2.79 11.80
C PHE A 191 -0.77 4.31 11.65
N PHE A 192 0.41 4.92 11.53
CA PHE A 192 0.52 6.38 11.38
C PHE A 192 0.03 6.86 10.02
N SER A 193 0.32 6.10 8.95
CA SER A 193 -0.18 6.41 7.61
C SER A 193 -1.71 6.35 7.55
N LEU A 194 -2.29 5.29 8.10
CA LEU A 194 -3.72 5.05 8.16
C LEU A 194 -4.43 6.11 9.00
N LEU A 195 -3.89 6.46 10.17
CA LEU A 195 -4.47 7.51 11.00
C LEU A 195 -4.55 8.85 10.22
N SER A 196 -3.48 9.19 9.51
CA SER A 196 -3.44 10.39 8.67
C SER A 196 -4.44 10.31 7.50
N TRP A 197 -4.59 9.14 6.87
CA TRP A 197 -5.59 8.90 5.83
C TRP A 197 -7.00 9.10 6.36
N GLN A 198 -7.31 8.51 7.51
CA GLN A 198 -8.65 8.51 8.08
C GLN A 198 -9.08 9.90 8.55
N ILE A 199 -8.16 10.75 9.00
CA ILE A 199 -8.46 12.16 9.28
C ILE A 199 -9.00 12.86 8.03
N GLY A 200 -8.35 12.67 6.87
CA GLY A 200 -8.80 13.28 5.61
C GLY A 200 -10.11 12.69 5.11
N MET A 201 -10.21 11.37 5.11
CA MET A 201 -11.37 10.64 4.63
C MET A 201 -12.62 10.87 5.49
N TYR A 202 -12.53 10.64 6.80
CA TYR A 202 -13.65 10.88 7.72
C TYR A 202 -13.96 12.36 7.87
N GLY A 203 -12.95 13.24 7.75
CA GLY A 203 -13.17 14.69 7.68
C GLY A 203 -14.06 15.09 6.51
N TRP A 204 -13.81 14.54 5.32
CA TRP A 204 -14.69 14.77 4.16
C TRP A 204 -16.08 14.16 4.37
N MET A 205 -16.17 12.92 4.85
CA MET A 205 -17.46 12.28 5.11
C MET A 205 -18.28 13.02 6.18
N ALA A 206 -17.62 13.63 7.17
CA ALA A 206 -18.28 14.51 8.14
C ALA A 206 -18.91 15.73 7.44
N ILE A 207 -18.20 16.37 6.50
CA ILE A 207 -18.75 17.49 5.71
C ILE A 207 -19.95 17.02 4.87
N VAL A 208 -19.84 15.84 4.25
CA VAL A 208 -20.92 15.26 3.45
C VAL A 208 -22.18 15.05 4.31
N TYR A 209 -22.05 14.40 5.46
CA TYR A 209 -23.19 14.10 6.33
C TYR A 209 -23.74 15.32 7.07
N PHE A 210 -22.88 16.21 7.58
CA PHE A 210 -23.28 17.31 8.47
C PHE A 210 -23.41 18.68 7.81
N VAL A 211 -23.03 18.82 6.53
CA VAL A 211 -23.14 20.10 5.81
C VAL A 211 -23.89 19.94 4.49
N LEU A 212 -23.52 18.97 3.66
CA LEU A 212 -24.07 18.84 2.30
C LEU A 212 -25.40 18.08 2.26
N PHE A 213 -25.55 17.03 3.07
CA PHE A 213 -26.70 16.11 3.07
C PHE A 213 -27.37 16.03 4.45
N VAL A 214 -27.45 17.16 5.16
CA VAL A 214 -28.00 17.22 6.54
C VAL A 214 -29.41 16.65 6.64
N ASN A 215 -30.24 16.92 5.63
CA ASN A 215 -31.66 16.54 5.62
C ASN A 215 -31.97 15.36 4.71
N GLU A 216 -30.94 14.79 4.07
CA GLU A 216 -31.11 13.75 3.05
C GLU A 216 -30.30 12.52 3.46
N PRO A 217 -30.95 11.36 3.66
CA PRO A 217 -30.19 10.14 3.91
C PRO A 217 -29.29 9.86 2.72
N LEU A 218 -28.09 9.35 2.99
CA LEU A 218 -27.17 8.81 1.99
C LEU A 218 -27.05 7.29 2.18
N PRO A 219 -27.99 6.51 1.61
CA PRO A 219 -27.91 5.07 1.65
C PRO A 219 -26.69 4.55 0.88
N LYS A 220 -26.09 3.49 1.40
CA LYS A 220 -24.82 2.92 0.90
C LYS A 220 -24.98 2.19 -0.44
N ASP A 221 -26.22 1.88 -0.84
CA ASP A 221 -26.57 1.28 -2.13
C ASP A 221 -26.73 2.33 -3.26
N THR A 222 -26.48 3.61 -2.98
CA THR A 222 -26.58 4.69 -3.97
C THR A 222 -25.24 5.05 -4.60
N TRP A 223 -25.29 5.46 -5.87
CA TRP A 223 -24.12 5.97 -6.60
C TRP A 223 -23.53 7.23 -5.96
N ILE A 224 -24.38 8.07 -5.35
CA ILE A 224 -23.96 9.32 -4.72
C ILE A 224 -23.07 9.01 -3.51
N PHE A 225 -23.44 8.03 -2.68
CA PHE A 225 -22.62 7.60 -1.54
C PHE A 225 -21.21 7.20 -2.00
N TRP A 226 -21.11 6.30 -2.99
CA TRP A 226 -19.82 5.84 -3.50
C TRP A 226 -19.02 6.94 -4.17
N PHE A 227 -19.67 7.87 -4.87
CA PHE A 227 -18.99 9.05 -5.41
C PHE A 227 -18.41 9.94 -4.30
N MET A 228 -19.15 10.16 -3.21
CA MET A 228 -18.63 10.90 -2.05
C MET A 228 -17.47 10.15 -1.39
N MET A 229 -17.51 8.82 -1.35
CA MET A 229 -16.39 7.98 -0.90
C MET A 229 -15.16 8.11 -1.81
N GLN A 230 -15.32 8.20 -3.15
CA GLN A 230 -14.18 8.46 -4.04
C GLN A 230 -13.47 9.77 -3.70
N LEU A 231 -14.24 10.82 -3.40
CA LEU A 231 -13.70 12.10 -2.94
C LEU A 231 -13.06 11.98 -1.56
N ALA A 232 -13.69 11.26 -0.62
CA ALA A 232 -13.15 10.99 0.71
C ALA A 232 -11.76 10.34 0.63
N MET A 233 -11.60 9.37 -0.26
CA MET A 233 -10.35 8.68 -0.51
C MET A 233 -9.27 9.60 -1.09
N LEU A 234 -9.65 10.56 -1.96
CA LEU A 234 -8.74 11.60 -2.43
C LEU A 234 -8.24 12.49 -1.29
N PHE A 235 -9.13 12.95 -0.40
CA PHE A 235 -8.74 13.71 0.78
C PHE A 235 -7.85 12.89 1.72
N GLY A 236 -8.18 11.61 1.92
CA GLY A 236 -7.34 10.67 2.67
C GLY A 236 -5.94 10.55 2.08
N PHE A 237 -5.81 10.43 0.75
CA PHE A 237 -4.52 10.43 0.07
C PHE A 237 -3.72 11.71 0.34
N PHE A 238 -4.32 12.89 0.19
CA PHE A 238 -3.63 14.16 0.42
C PHE A 238 -3.18 14.31 1.88
N CYS A 239 -3.98 13.86 2.85
CA CYS A 239 -3.59 13.86 4.26
C CYS A 239 -2.53 12.81 4.58
N ALA A 240 -2.55 11.64 3.95
CA ALA A 240 -1.57 10.58 4.18
C ALA A 240 -0.22 10.84 3.49
N TYR A 241 -0.20 11.59 2.38
CA TYR A 241 1.02 11.89 1.63
C TYR A 241 2.15 12.50 2.48
N PRO A 242 1.96 13.59 3.25
CA PRO A 242 3.02 14.16 4.08
C PRO A 242 3.47 13.20 5.20
N MET A 243 2.55 12.44 5.77
CA MET A 243 2.88 11.43 6.78
C MET A 243 3.76 10.32 6.19
N ASN A 244 3.43 9.82 4.99
CA ASN A 244 4.26 8.84 4.30
C ASN A 244 5.64 9.41 3.96
N ALA A 245 5.73 10.67 3.53
CA ALA A 245 7.03 11.32 3.31
C ALA A 245 7.86 11.39 4.60
N LEU A 246 7.24 11.70 5.74
CA LEU A 246 7.90 11.73 7.03
C LEU A 246 8.37 10.33 7.46
N LEU A 247 7.50 9.31 7.36
CA LEU A 247 7.83 7.93 7.72
C LEU A 247 8.98 7.36 6.87
N ILE A 248 9.06 7.75 5.60
CA ILE A 248 10.18 7.39 4.72
C ILE A 248 11.46 8.11 5.15
N LYS A 249 11.40 9.42 5.42
CA LYS A 249 12.56 10.20 5.90
C LYS A 249 13.11 9.68 7.23
N LEU A 250 12.25 9.20 8.13
CA LEU A 250 12.63 8.63 9.42
C LEU A 250 13.11 7.16 9.33
N GLY A 251 13.09 6.54 8.14
CA GLY A 251 13.49 5.14 7.95
C GLY A 251 12.53 4.11 8.57
N VAL A 252 11.35 4.54 9.03
CA VAL A 252 10.29 3.66 9.55
C VAL A 252 9.66 2.88 8.40
N LYS A 253 9.48 3.53 7.25
CA LYS A 253 8.96 2.94 6.01
C LYS A 253 10.04 3.02 4.93
N LYS A 254 10.27 1.94 4.19
CA LYS A 254 11.02 2.02 2.93
C LYS A 254 10.05 2.42 1.82
N GLY A 255 10.51 3.32 0.98
CA GLY A 255 9.77 3.70 -0.21
C GLY A 255 9.54 2.48 -1.12
N MET A 256 8.32 2.38 -1.66
CA MET A 256 7.90 1.35 -2.62
C MET A 256 8.33 1.66 -4.05
#